data_AF-A0A6A6DJC7-F1
#
_entry.id   AF-A0A6A6DJC7-F1
#
_cell.length_a   1.000
_cell.length_b   1.000
_cell.length_c   1.000
_cell.angle_alpha   90.00
_cell.angle_beta   90.00
_cell.angle_gamma   90.00
#
_symmetry.space_group_name_H-M   'P 1'
#
loop_
_entity.id
_entity.type
_entity.pdbx_description
1 polymer ?
#
loop_
_entity_poly.entity_id
_entity_poly.type
_entity_poly.pdbx_seq_one_letter_code
_entity_poly.pdbx_strand_id
1 'polypeptide(L)'
;DPATRAQAIALHTEGVPNSRIREATGLGRSTIKDIVKEAKARGYDPEVSKTVTMAHVIDKPRSGRPCKGDEETQQVIMEKVTLNCYGREKGCEQIANELNEIRPPDNPISATTVWRLLRTAGFRKTKPTRKPGLS
;
A
#
# COMPACT_ATOMS: atom_id res chain seq x y z
N ASP A 1 -7.58 -16.93 -8.07
CA ASP A 1 -7.70 -17.91 -7.00
C ASP A 1 -6.37 -18.64 -6.81
N PRO A 2 -5.84 -18.77 -5.59
CA PRO A 2 -4.55 -19.44 -5.35
C PRO A 2 -4.59 -20.95 -5.64
N ALA A 3 -5.69 -21.66 -5.38
CA ALA A 3 -5.76 -23.09 -5.70
C ALA A 3 -5.71 -23.32 -7.21
N THR A 4 -6.46 -22.54 -8.00
CA THR A 4 -6.43 -22.62 -9.47
C THR A 4 -5.05 -22.35 -10.05
N ARG A 5 -4.31 -21.37 -9.51
CA ARG A 5 -2.94 -21.06 -9.93
C ARG A 5 -1.96 -22.17 -9.56
N ALA A 6 -2.08 -22.74 -8.36
CA ALA A 6 -1.27 -23.87 -7.94
C ALA A 6 -1.48 -25.09 -8.86
N GLN A 7 -2.73 -25.39 -9.19
CA GLN A 7 -3.10 -26.44 -10.13
C GLN A 7 -2.51 -26.19 -11.53
N ALA A 8 -2.57 -24.94 -12.02
CA ALA A 8 -1.99 -24.58 -13.31
C ALA A 8 -0.46 -24.77 -13.34
N ILE A 9 0.24 -24.39 -12.26
CA ILE A 9 1.69 -24.60 -12.14
C ILE A 9 2.01 -26.09 -12.17
N ALA A 10 1.32 -26.89 -11.35
CA ALA A 10 1.52 -28.33 -11.27
C ALA A 10 1.28 -29.05 -12.61
N LEU A 11 0.20 -28.70 -13.32
CA LEU A 11 -0.08 -29.28 -14.65
C LEU A 11 0.96 -28.85 -15.69
N HIS A 12 1.40 -27.59 -15.64
CA HIS A 12 2.44 -27.11 -16.54
C HIS A 12 3.79 -27.81 -16.28
N THR A 13 4.13 -28.12 -15.03
CA THR A 13 5.37 -28.82 -14.68
C THR A 13 5.34 -30.29 -15.08
N GLU A 14 4.17 -30.91 -15.09
CA GLU A 14 3.95 -32.27 -15.62
C GLU A 14 3.90 -32.30 -17.17
N GLY A 15 4.12 -31.18 -17.86
CA GLY A 15 4.20 -31.13 -19.32
C GLY A 15 2.84 -31.17 -20.04
N VAL A 16 1.74 -30.94 -19.32
CA VAL A 16 0.40 -30.92 -19.90
C VAL A 16 0.28 -29.74 -20.89
N PRO A 17 -0.30 -29.93 -22.09
CA PRO A 17 -0.44 -28.85 -23.05
C PRO A 17 -1.37 -27.74 -22.51
N ASN A 18 -1.03 -26.48 -22.83
CA ASN A 18 -1.77 -25.30 -22.35
C ASN A 18 -3.27 -25.31 -22.70
N SER A 19 -3.69 -25.99 -23.79
CA SER A 19 -5.10 -26.16 -24.14
C SER A 19 -5.86 -26.91 -23.06
N ARG A 20 -5.29 -28.02 -22.58
CA ARG A 20 -5.89 -28.86 -21.54
C ARG A 20 -5.82 -28.20 -20.16
N ILE A 21 -4.76 -27.44 -19.89
CA ILE A 21 -4.68 -26.62 -18.67
C ILE A 21 -5.78 -25.55 -18.68
N ARG A 22 -6.04 -24.92 -19.83
CA ARG A 22 -7.13 -23.95 -19.99
C ARG A 22 -8.50 -24.60 -19.78
N GLU A 23 -8.73 -25.79 -20.31
CA GLU A 23 -9.97 -26.54 -20.08
C GLU A 23 -10.19 -26.85 -18.59
N ALA A 24 -9.13 -27.26 -17.88
CA ALA A 24 -9.20 -27.61 -16.46
C ALA A 24 -9.34 -26.40 -15.52
N THR A 25 -8.63 -25.30 -15.82
CA THR A 25 -8.48 -24.14 -14.90
C THR A 25 -9.23 -22.89 -15.36
N GLY A 26 -9.68 -22.85 -16.61
CA GLY A 26 -10.26 -21.67 -17.25
C GLY A 26 -9.25 -20.58 -17.63
N LEU A 27 -7.95 -20.75 -17.33
CA LEU A 27 -6.94 -19.72 -17.52
C LEU A 27 -6.48 -19.60 -18.98
N GLY A 28 -6.25 -18.36 -19.42
CA GLY A 28 -5.68 -18.08 -20.73
C GLY A 28 -4.22 -18.54 -20.83
N ARG A 29 -3.75 -18.82 -22.05
CA ARG A 29 -2.37 -19.26 -22.32
C ARG A 29 -1.31 -18.27 -21.78
N SER A 30 -1.56 -16.97 -21.93
CA SER A 30 -0.68 -15.91 -21.39
C SER A 30 -0.61 -15.98 -19.87
N THR A 31 -1.78 -16.04 -19.23
CA THR A 31 -1.90 -16.13 -17.77
C THR A 31 -1.16 -17.34 -17.21
N ILE A 32 -1.28 -18.52 -17.83
CA ILE A 32 -0.54 -19.72 -17.41
C ILE A 32 0.97 -19.48 -17.44
N LYS A 33 1.48 -18.90 -18.54
CA LYS A 33 2.92 -18.59 -18.67
C LYS A 33 3.39 -17.57 -17.63
N ASP A 34 2.60 -16.53 -17.40
CA ASP A 34 2.92 -15.47 -16.44
C ASP A 34 2.97 -16.03 -15.01
N ILE A 35 1.99 -16.87 -14.63
CA ILE A 35 1.96 -17.53 -13.33
C ILE A 35 3.20 -18.40 -13.13
N VAL A 36 3.58 -19.23 -14.12
CA VAL A 36 4.76 -20.10 -14.03
C VAL A 36 6.04 -19.27 -13.93
N LYS A 37 6.14 -18.18 -14.70
CA LYS A 37 7.27 -17.25 -14.65
C LYS A 37 7.39 -16.59 -13.26
N GLU A 38 6.28 -16.11 -12.71
CA GLU A 38 6.24 -15.52 -11.37
C GLU A 38 6.60 -16.54 -10.29
N ALA A 39 6.10 -17.77 -10.38
CA ALA A 39 6.43 -18.84 -9.44
C ALA A 39 7.94 -19.11 -9.44
N LYS A 40 8.57 -19.22 -10.61
CA LYS A 40 10.03 -19.37 -10.74
C LYS A 40 10.79 -18.19 -10.17
N ALA A 41 10.33 -16.97 -10.43
CA ALA A 41 10.92 -15.75 -9.86
C ALA A 41 10.83 -15.71 -8.31
N ARG A 42 9.86 -16.42 -7.73
CA ARG A 42 9.67 -16.58 -6.28
C ARG A 42 10.41 -17.79 -5.69
N GLY A 43 11.25 -18.47 -6.48
CA GLY A 43 12.07 -19.60 -6.03
C GLY A 43 11.48 -20.99 -6.25
N TYR A 44 10.40 -21.11 -7.04
CA TYR A 44 9.91 -22.43 -7.42
C TYR A 44 10.85 -23.12 -8.43
N ASP A 45 11.42 -24.25 -8.03
CA ASP A 45 12.26 -25.09 -8.87
C ASP A 45 11.70 -26.52 -8.96
N PRO A 46 11.12 -26.92 -10.12
CA PRO A 46 10.53 -28.24 -10.29
C PRO A 46 11.54 -29.39 -10.29
N GLU A 47 12.84 -29.12 -10.52
CA GLU A 47 13.89 -30.16 -10.49
C GLU A 47 14.27 -30.54 -9.04
N VAL A 48 14.20 -29.58 -8.12
CA VAL A 48 14.48 -29.79 -6.69
C VAL A 48 13.25 -30.30 -5.97
N SER A 49 12.10 -29.66 -6.18
CA SER A 49 10.83 -30.07 -5.58
C SER A 49 9.64 -29.62 -6.42
N LYS A 50 8.82 -30.58 -6.82
CA LYS A 50 7.57 -30.32 -7.55
C LYS A 50 6.49 -29.67 -6.68
N THR A 51 6.67 -29.60 -5.36
CA THR A 51 5.66 -29.10 -4.44
C THR A 51 5.44 -27.59 -4.60
N VAL A 52 4.20 -27.20 -4.93
CA VAL A 52 3.81 -25.78 -5.02
C VAL A 52 3.34 -25.31 -3.65
N THR A 53 4.10 -24.42 -3.02
CA THR A 53 3.72 -23.79 -1.76
C THR A 53 2.93 -22.51 -2.00
N MET A 54 2.22 -22.05 -0.96
CA MET A 54 1.42 -20.84 -1.03
C MET A 54 2.25 -19.59 -1.38
N ALA A 55 3.52 -19.54 -0.98
CA ALA A 55 4.46 -18.45 -1.26
C ALA A 55 4.71 -18.26 -2.77
N HIS A 56 4.65 -19.33 -3.56
CA HIS A 56 4.82 -19.23 -5.01
C HIS A 56 3.61 -18.63 -5.70
N VAL A 57 2.43 -18.68 -5.06
CA VAL A 57 1.15 -18.47 -5.73
C VAL A 57 0.46 -17.18 -5.34
N ILE A 58 0.59 -16.74 -4.08
CA ILE A 58 -0.03 -15.51 -3.59
C ILE A 58 0.46 -14.31 -4.39
N ASP A 59 -0.46 -13.44 -4.82
CA ASP A 59 -0.09 -12.18 -5.45
C ASP A 59 0.57 -11.25 -4.44
N LYS A 60 1.63 -10.56 -4.88
CA LYS A 60 2.23 -9.50 -4.06
C LYS A 60 1.17 -8.44 -3.77
N PRO A 61 1.14 -7.86 -2.55
CA PRO A 61 0.31 -6.71 -2.27
C PRO A 61 0.52 -5.65 -3.36
N ARG A 62 -0.58 -5.19 -3.98
CA ARG A 62 -0.50 -4.14 -4.98
C ARG A 62 0.02 -2.89 -4.28
N SER A 63 1.08 -2.28 -4.83
CA SER A 63 1.69 -1.06 -4.28
C SER A 63 0.72 0.12 -4.22
N GLY A 64 -0.41 0.04 -4.93
CA GLY A 64 -1.36 1.14 -5.05
C GLY A 64 -0.75 2.34 -5.77
N ARG A 65 -1.50 3.45 -5.77
CA ARG A 65 -0.97 4.74 -6.21
C ARG A 65 -0.12 5.32 -5.07
N PRO A 66 1.11 5.81 -5.34
CA PRO A 66 1.89 6.52 -4.31
C PRO A 66 1.06 7.69 -3.76
N CYS A 67 0.88 7.70 -2.44
CA CYS A 67 0.14 8.75 -1.75
C CYS A 67 1.11 9.86 -1.33
N LYS A 68 0.66 11.11 -1.31
CA LYS A 68 1.50 12.25 -0.88
C LYS A 68 1.80 12.27 0.63
N GLY A 69 1.15 11.39 1.39
CA GLY A 69 1.28 11.30 2.84
C GLY A 69 2.16 10.14 3.26
N ASP A 70 3.44 10.23 2.92
CA ASP A 70 4.48 9.30 3.38
C ASP A 70 4.49 9.22 4.91
N GLU A 71 4.92 8.11 5.49
CA GLU A 71 4.93 7.91 6.95
C GLU A 71 5.69 9.02 7.68
N GLU A 72 6.82 9.46 7.12
CA GLU A 72 7.60 10.60 7.63
C GLU A 72 6.78 11.89 7.67
N THR A 73 6.04 12.18 6.59
CA THR A 73 5.18 13.37 6.50
C THR A 73 4.07 13.32 7.55
N GLN A 74 3.50 12.14 7.77
CA GLN A 74 2.47 11.94 8.81
C GLN A 74 3.04 12.22 10.19
N GLN A 75 4.23 11.71 10.48
CA GLN A 75 4.88 11.89 11.77
C GLN A 75 5.17 13.37 12.05
N VAL A 76 5.71 14.11 11.07
CA VAL A 76 5.97 15.55 11.20
C VAL A 76 4.67 16.34 11.42
N ILE A 77 3.59 16.01 10.71
CA ILE A 77 2.27 16.63 10.92
C ILE A 77 1.78 16.37 12.35
N MET A 78 1.87 15.12 12.83
CA MET A 78 1.41 14.74 14.16
C MET A 78 2.22 15.40 15.26
N GLU A 79 3.54 15.46 15.13
CA GLU A 79 4.42 16.17 16.07
C GLU A 79 4.05 17.66 16.15
N LYS A 80 3.92 18.34 15.00
CA LYS A 80 3.52 19.76 14.95
C LYS A 80 2.19 20.05 15.64
N VAL A 81 1.20 19.18 15.49
CA VAL A 81 -0.13 19.36 16.11
C VAL A 81 -0.12 19.01 17.60
N THR A 82 0.73 18.09 18.04
CA THR A 82 0.75 17.62 19.43
C THR A 82 1.68 18.41 20.35
N LEU A 83 2.71 19.07 19.81
CA LEU A 83 3.80 19.70 20.55
C LEU A 83 3.33 20.75 21.60
N ASN A 84 2.42 21.65 21.25
CA ASN A 84 1.97 22.72 22.13
C ASN A 84 0.54 23.21 21.81
N CYS A 85 0.01 24.13 22.64
CA CYS A 85 -1.33 24.70 22.45
C CYS A 85 -1.48 25.39 21.08
N TYR A 86 -0.46 26.15 20.65
CA TYR A 86 -0.42 26.82 19.35
C TYR A 86 -0.53 25.81 18.20
N GLY A 87 0.18 24.68 18.28
CA GLY A 87 0.14 23.61 17.28
C GLY A 87 -1.25 23.02 17.08
N ARG A 88 -2.04 22.89 18.15
CA ARG A 88 -3.44 22.42 18.08
C ARG A 88 -4.39 23.44 17.45
N GLU A 89 -4.05 24.72 17.54
CA GLU A 89 -4.84 25.81 16.96
C GLU A 89 -4.49 26.08 15.50
N LYS A 90 -3.36 25.57 14.99
CA LYS A 90 -2.95 25.73 13.59
C LYS A 90 -3.98 25.13 12.63
N GLY A 91 -4.33 25.91 11.61
CA GLY A 91 -5.15 25.45 10.50
C GLY A 91 -4.40 24.47 9.59
N CYS A 92 -5.14 23.63 8.85
CA CYS A 92 -4.54 22.70 7.90
C CYS A 92 -3.75 23.41 6.78
N GLU A 93 -4.15 24.63 6.41
CA GLU A 93 -3.45 25.48 5.44
C GLU A 93 -2.10 25.97 5.97
N GLN A 94 -2.06 26.45 7.21
CA GLN A 94 -0.82 26.88 7.87
C GLN A 94 0.17 25.72 7.97
N ILE A 95 -0.30 24.55 8.40
CA ILE A 95 0.53 23.33 8.48
C ILE A 95 1.05 22.94 7.09
N ALA A 96 0.20 23.01 6.06
CA ALA A 96 0.62 22.68 4.70
C ALA A 96 1.69 23.64 4.17
N ASN A 97 1.54 24.95 4.40
CA ASN A 97 2.51 25.96 3.98
C ASN A 97 3.87 25.72 4.64
N GLU A 98 3.89 25.56 5.97
CA GLU A 98 5.14 25.28 6.70
C GLU A 98 5.82 23.97 6.27
N LEU A 99 5.06 22.97 5.81
CA LEU A 99 5.63 21.72 5.30
C LEU A 99 6.20 21.90 3.89
N ASN A 100 5.53 22.68 3.05
CA ASN A 100 5.98 22.97 1.69
C ASN A 100 7.21 23.89 1.66
N GLU A 101 7.50 24.64 2.73
CA GLU A 101 8.76 25.39 2.88
C GLU A 101 9.98 24.48 3.07
N ILE A 102 9.79 23.33 3.72
CA ILE A 102 10.86 22.37 4.04
C ILE A 102 10.98 21.30 2.94
N ARG A 103 9.87 20.95 2.29
CA ARG A 103 9.78 19.89 1.27
C ARG A 103 10.23 20.39 -0.12
N PRO A 104 10.77 19.51 -0.97
CA PRO A 104 11.00 19.84 -2.38
C PRO A 104 9.72 20.29 -3.13
N PRO A 105 9.84 21.20 -4.12
CA PRO A 105 8.70 21.84 -4.79
C PRO A 105 7.98 20.94 -5.81
N ASP A 106 8.52 19.76 -6.11
CA ASP A 106 8.01 18.81 -7.10
C ASP A 106 6.70 18.13 -6.67
N ASN A 107 6.43 18.04 -5.36
CA ASN A 107 5.21 17.42 -4.83
C ASN A 107 4.64 18.13 -3.60
N PRO A 108 4.01 19.31 -3.77
CA PRO A 108 3.45 20.06 -2.65
C PRO A 108 2.25 19.33 -2.02
N ILE A 109 2.15 19.47 -0.71
CA ILE A 109 1.06 18.96 0.13
C ILE A 109 -0.04 20.02 0.18
N SER A 110 -1.28 19.61 -0.08
CA SER A 110 -2.44 20.48 0.07
C SER A 110 -3.02 20.42 1.49
N ALA A 111 -3.69 21.50 1.91
CA ALA A 111 -4.42 21.54 3.18
C ALA A 111 -5.40 20.36 3.34
N THR A 112 -6.07 19.95 2.25
CA THR A 112 -6.96 18.78 2.23
C THR A 112 -6.23 17.47 2.52
N THR A 113 -4.97 17.35 2.07
CA THR A 113 -4.13 16.18 2.35
C THR A 113 -3.79 16.13 3.83
N VAL A 114 -3.36 17.25 4.41
CA VAL A 114 -3.13 17.38 5.86
C VAL A 114 -4.39 16.99 6.64
N TRP A 115 -5.55 17.51 6.24
CA TRP A 115 -6.82 17.17 6.89
C TRP A 115 -7.15 15.67 6.84
N ARG A 116 -6.94 15.02 5.68
CA ARG A 116 -7.15 13.57 5.55
C ARG A 116 -6.23 12.79 6.47
N LEU A 117 -4.95 13.14 6.51
CA LEU A 117 -3.95 12.47 7.37
C LEU A 117 -4.30 12.63 8.85
N LEU A 118 -4.65 13.84 9.29
CA LEU A 118 -5.10 14.09 10.67
C LEU A 118 -6.34 13.27 11.02
N ARG A 119 -7.30 13.16 10.10
CA ARG A 119 -8.52 12.37 10.32
C ARG A 119 -8.21 10.87 10.42
N THR A 120 -7.32 10.36 9.58
CA THR A 120 -6.84 8.97 9.63
C THR A 120 -6.13 8.68 10.96
N ALA A 121 -5.34 9.64 11.46
CA ALA A 121 -4.70 9.57 12.77
C ALA A 121 -5.66 9.78 13.97
N GLY A 122 -6.96 9.97 13.72
CA GLY A 122 -7.99 10.06 14.76
C GLY A 122 -8.23 11.47 15.32
N PHE A 123 -7.57 12.50 14.81
CA PHE A 123 -7.82 13.88 15.23
C PHE A 123 -9.21 14.35 14.80
N ARG A 124 -9.84 15.14 15.68
CA ARG A 124 -11.15 15.75 15.43
C ARG A 124 -11.04 17.26 15.60
N LYS A 125 -11.84 17.99 14.82
CA LYS A 125 -11.99 19.44 15.03
C LYS A 125 -12.71 19.67 16.35
N THR A 126 -11.99 20.21 17.33
CA THR A 126 -12.51 20.55 18.66
C THR A 126 -12.39 22.05 18.90
N LYS A 127 -13.28 22.61 19.74
CA LYS A 127 -13.14 24.01 20.16
C LYS A 127 -11.86 24.15 21.01
N PRO A 128 -11.10 25.24 20.86
CA PRO A 128 -9.98 25.53 21.75
C PRO A 128 -10.46 25.53 23.20
N THR A 129 -9.78 24.78 24.06
CA THR A 129 -10.08 24.76 25.49
C THR A 129 -9.29 25.88 26.14
N ARG A 130 -9.97 26.95 26.56
CA ARG A 130 -9.38 27.99 27.41
C ARG A 130 -9.78 27.73 28.85
N LYS A 131 -8.83 27.82 29.79
CA LYS A 131 -9.16 27.81 31.21
C LYS A 131 -9.97 29.08 31.52
N PRO A 132 -11.18 28.96 32.11
CA PRO A 132 -11.94 30.14 32.50
C PRO A 132 -11.15 30.90 33.59
N GLY A 133 -10.96 32.22 33.42
CA GLY A 133 -10.41 33.11 34.46
C GLY A 133 -8.98 33.63 34.25
N LEU A 134 -8.34 33.39 33.10
CA LEU A 134 -7.12 34.11 32.71
C LEU A 134 -7.49 35.19 31.68
N SER A 135 -7.66 36.42 32.15
CA SER A 135 -7.67 37.65 31.36
C SER A 135 -6.26 38.21 31.22
#